data_AF-A0A7I4Z0J0-F1
#
_entry.id   AF-A0A7I4Z0J0-F1
#
_cell.length_a   1.000
_cell.length_b   1.000
_cell.length_c   1.000
_cell.angle_alpha   90.00
_cell.angle_beta   90.00
_cell.angle_gamma   90.00
#
_symmetry.space_group_name_H-M   'P 1'
#
loop_
_entity.id
_entity.type
_entity.pdbx_description
1 polymer ?
#
loop_
_entity_poly.entity_id
_entity_poly.type
_entity_poly.pdbx_seq_one_letter_code
_entity_poly.pdbx_strand_id
1 'polypeptide(L)'
;MISWTRRILPLTQICFNAAMRRCSNVNVVSEMKEILRIASSGDLKTALSRHETFRETNDVPDWGVVKLSSVLLANGLEHESERLLKQHYEETGGIHRFARKSVIQEEQVVAALLRVINCPSGDGLERAHRLYRWLLEGRFCSNKDVFIVLFVERALQRNGIAAAVTELEQLKKLGRVKSLTRTFHCLLHSAMDHGKEEELAKVENAVLTTSPSAFQNLKRFVSLELGRNAAFVESLGQDPRLESSQLRFIVELAAKLKKVVVLESLIELSRLLQFRPQDKAMIYDELVKIYGKHGDKANLERITEFVLRESEREHFAATLGRLAHFYRCCHLELPNRLLRAL
;
A
#
# COMPACT_ATOMS: atom_id res chain seq x y z
N MET A 1 39.69 -31.19 31.23
CA MET A 1 40.49 -30.96 30.01
C MET A 1 39.74 -31.58 28.83
N ILE A 2 38.96 -30.78 28.11
CA ILE A 2 38.15 -31.26 26.97
C ILE A 2 38.69 -30.61 25.69
N SER A 3 38.97 -31.48 24.74
CA SER A 3 39.56 -31.26 23.42
C SER A 3 38.71 -30.32 22.55
N TRP A 4 39.37 -29.31 21.99
CA TRP A 4 38.83 -28.48 20.92
C TRP A 4 39.05 -29.17 19.57
N THR A 5 38.00 -29.71 18.98
CA THR A 5 37.97 -30.05 17.54
C THR A 5 36.78 -29.37 16.87
N ARG A 6 37.01 -28.10 16.49
CA ARG A 6 36.18 -27.41 15.49
C ARG A 6 36.33 -28.15 14.15
N ARG A 7 35.28 -28.82 13.69
CA ARG A 7 35.15 -29.19 12.27
C ARG A 7 34.91 -27.91 11.47
N ILE A 8 36.00 -27.29 11.04
CA ILE A 8 36.00 -26.27 9.99
C ILE A 8 35.70 -27.04 8.69
N LEU A 9 34.48 -26.94 8.19
CA LEU A 9 34.22 -27.26 6.78
C LEU A 9 35.03 -26.26 5.94
N PRO A 10 35.82 -26.73 4.97
CA PRO A 10 36.73 -25.86 4.26
C PRO A 10 35.93 -24.90 3.39
N LEU A 11 36.17 -23.59 3.56
CA LEU A 11 35.61 -22.48 2.78
C LEU A 11 35.68 -22.69 1.26
N THR A 12 36.58 -23.56 0.80
CA THR A 12 36.71 -23.97 -0.59
C THR A 12 35.50 -24.75 -1.11
N GLN A 13 34.78 -25.54 -0.30
CA GLN A 13 33.60 -26.30 -0.74
C GLN A 13 32.39 -25.39 -1.01
N ILE A 14 32.23 -24.33 -0.21
CA ILE A 14 31.15 -23.34 -0.35
C ILE A 14 31.39 -22.47 -1.60
N CYS A 15 32.63 -22.04 -1.82
CA CYS A 15 33.02 -21.32 -3.03
C CYS A 15 32.95 -22.19 -4.29
N PHE A 16 33.25 -23.49 -4.17
CA PHE A 16 33.16 -24.43 -5.29
C PHE A 16 31.71 -24.70 -5.72
N ASN A 17 30.78 -24.81 -4.77
CA ASN A 17 29.35 -24.93 -5.08
C ASN A 17 28.76 -23.65 -5.69
N ALA A 18 29.30 -22.47 -5.36
CA ALA A 18 28.93 -21.21 -6.01
C ALA A 18 29.46 -21.13 -7.46
N ALA A 19 30.64 -21.67 -7.74
CA ALA A 19 31.27 -21.68 -9.07
C ALA A 19 30.74 -22.78 -10.00
N MET A 20 30.22 -23.89 -9.45
CA MET A 20 29.68 -25.02 -10.21
C MET A 20 28.18 -24.92 -10.54
N ARG A 21 27.53 -23.76 -10.33
CA ARG A 21 26.19 -23.46 -10.86
C ARG A 21 26.23 -23.35 -12.38
N ARG A 22 26.43 -24.49 -13.06
CA ARG A 22 26.32 -24.63 -14.51
C ARG A 22 24.90 -24.28 -14.90
N CYS A 23 24.79 -23.28 -15.76
CA CYS A 23 23.58 -22.81 -16.41
C CYS A 23 22.89 -23.96 -17.16
N SER A 24 21.95 -24.64 -16.52
CA SER A 24 20.73 -25.00 -17.24
C SER A 24 19.91 -23.72 -17.34
N ASN A 25 19.48 -23.36 -18.55
CA ASN A 25 18.58 -22.21 -18.78
C ASN A 25 17.17 -22.52 -18.23
N VAL A 26 17.07 -22.95 -16.96
CA VAL A 26 15.79 -23.02 -16.28
C VAL A 26 15.40 -21.59 -16.02
N ASN A 27 14.31 -21.17 -16.65
CA ASN A 27 13.69 -19.90 -16.34
C ASN A 27 13.17 -19.96 -14.90
N VAL A 28 13.98 -19.50 -13.94
CA VAL A 28 13.72 -19.52 -12.49
C VAL A 28 12.33 -18.97 -12.17
N VAL A 29 11.92 -17.92 -12.88
CA VAL A 29 10.60 -17.30 -12.72
C VAL A 29 9.49 -18.25 -13.17
N SER A 30 9.67 -18.92 -14.31
CA SER A 30 8.70 -19.88 -14.83
C SER A 30 8.54 -21.07 -13.88
N GLU A 31 9.64 -21.62 -13.40
CA GLU A 31 9.63 -22.78 -12.51
C GLU A 31 9.02 -22.45 -11.14
N MET A 32 9.37 -21.29 -10.58
CA MET A 32 8.75 -20.80 -9.35
C MET A 32 7.24 -20.55 -9.53
N LYS A 33 6.81 -20.02 -10.67
CA LYS A 33 5.37 -19.85 -10.98
C LYS A 33 4.64 -21.19 -11.02
N GLU A 34 5.27 -22.22 -11.57
CA GLU A 34 4.71 -23.56 -11.64
C GLU A 34 4.58 -24.21 -10.26
N ILE A 35 5.62 -24.12 -9.42
CA ILE A 35 5.56 -24.55 -8.00
C ILE A 35 4.39 -23.87 -7.27
N LEU A 36 4.24 -22.55 -7.46
CA LEU A 36 3.16 -21.78 -6.85
C LEU A 36 1.79 -22.16 -7.40
N ARG A 37 1.69 -22.54 -8.67
CA ARG A 37 0.44 -23.02 -9.28
C ARG A 37 0.00 -24.33 -8.62
N ILE A 38 0.92 -25.28 -8.44
CA ILE A 38 0.70 -26.56 -7.76
C ILE A 38 0.26 -26.31 -6.30
N ALA A 39 0.95 -25.43 -5.57
CA ALA A 39 0.57 -25.09 -4.20
C ALA A 39 -0.83 -24.46 -4.14
N SER A 40 -1.14 -23.56 -5.08
CA SER A 40 -2.44 -22.87 -5.13
C SER A 40 -3.59 -23.80 -5.52
N SER A 41 -3.32 -24.92 -6.19
CA SER A 41 -4.32 -25.98 -6.45
C SER A 41 -4.51 -26.95 -5.28
N GLY A 42 -3.80 -26.75 -4.16
CA GLY A 42 -3.95 -27.55 -2.94
C GLY A 42 -2.98 -28.72 -2.81
N ASP A 43 -2.14 -29.00 -3.82
CA ASP A 43 -1.10 -30.04 -3.72
C ASP A 43 0.17 -29.48 -3.07
N LEU A 44 0.08 -29.20 -1.77
CA LEU A 44 1.14 -28.56 -1.00
C LEU A 44 2.39 -29.44 -0.86
N LYS A 45 2.21 -30.77 -0.80
CA LYS A 45 3.30 -31.72 -0.65
C LYS A 45 4.18 -31.76 -1.90
N THR A 46 3.57 -31.87 -3.09
CA THR A 46 4.31 -31.84 -4.35
C THR A 46 4.99 -30.48 -4.54
N ALA A 47 4.30 -29.38 -4.23
CA ALA A 47 4.89 -28.05 -4.32
C ALA A 47 6.13 -27.90 -3.42
N LEU A 48 6.06 -28.36 -2.17
CA LEU A 48 7.19 -28.31 -1.24
C LEU A 48 8.36 -29.19 -1.70
N SER A 49 8.08 -30.42 -2.14
CA SER A 49 9.12 -31.32 -2.66
C SER A 49 9.82 -30.73 -3.87
N ARG A 50 9.05 -30.17 -4.82
CA ARG A 50 9.60 -29.55 -6.02
C ARG A 50 10.39 -28.28 -5.68
N HIS A 51 9.93 -27.49 -4.73
CA HIS A 51 10.67 -26.34 -4.22
C HIS A 51 12.02 -26.74 -3.59
N GLU A 52 12.04 -27.80 -2.77
CA GLU A 52 13.26 -28.29 -2.13
C GLU A 52 14.28 -28.77 -3.16
N THR A 53 13.88 -29.54 -4.17
CA THR A 53 14.79 -29.93 -5.26
C THR A 53 15.24 -28.72 -6.10
N PHE A 54 14.32 -27.79 -6.38
CA PHE A 54 14.62 -26.63 -7.21
C PHE A 54 15.66 -25.70 -6.56
N ARG A 55 15.54 -25.44 -5.25
CA ARG A 55 16.41 -24.50 -4.53
C ARG A 55 17.84 -25.01 -4.32
N GLU A 56 18.08 -26.32 -4.37
CA GLU A 56 19.44 -26.90 -4.27
C GLU A 56 20.37 -26.41 -5.37
N THR A 57 19.82 -26.08 -6.55
CA THR A 57 20.59 -25.72 -7.75
C THR A 57 20.31 -24.31 -8.29
N ASN A 58 19.32 -23.59 -7.75
CA ASN A 58 18.84 -22.30 -8.28
C ASN A 58 18.76 -21.21 -7.20
N ASP A 59 18.94 -19.94 -7.59
CA ASP A 59 18.72 -18.78 -6.71
C ASP A 59 17.22 -18.43 -6.68
N VAL A 60 16.52 -18.87 -5.64
CA VAL A 60 15.06 -18.68 -5.53
C VAL A 60 14.73 -17.22 -5.20
N PRO A 61 13.80 -16.57 -5.91
CA PRO A 61 13.46 -15.19 -5.63
C PRO A 61 12.62 -15.04 -4.36
N ASP A 62 12.91 -14.00 -3.57
CA ASP A 62 12.20 -13.68 -2.31
C ASP A 62 10.66 -13.67 -2.46
N TRP A 63 10.14 -13.09 -3.55
CA TRP A 63 8.70 -13.03 -3.80
C TRP A 63 8.06 -14.41 -3.93
N GLY A 64 8.80 -15.38 -4.47
CA GLY A 64 8.35 -16.76 -4.64
C GLY A 64 8.21 -17.44 -3.29
N VAL A 65 9.23 -17.29 -2.44
CA VAL A 65 9.28 -17.84 -1.08
C VAL A 65 8.18 -17.24 -0.21
N VAL A 66 8.02 -15.91 -0.20
CA VAL A 66 6.96 -15.24 0.58
C VAL A 66 5.57 -15.64 0.10
N LYS A 67 5.37 -15.78 -1.21
CA LYS A 67 4.08 -16.25 -1.75
C LYS A 67 3.80 -17.70 -1.37
N LEU A 68 4.79 -18.59 -1.46
CA LEU A 68 4.64 -19.99 -1.07
C LEU A 68 4.36 -20.12 0.44
N SER A 69 5.14 -19.44 1.28
CA SER A 69 4.94 -19.40 2.74
C SER A 69 3.51 -18.99 3.12
N SER A 70 3.00 -17.91 2.52
CA SER A 70 1.64 -17.46 2.80
C SER A 70 0.55 -18.41 2.27
N VAL A 71 0.81 -19.18 1.20
CA VAL A 71 -0.09 -20.27 0.78
C VAL A 71 -0.09 -21.41 1.81
N LEU A 72 1.08 -21.84 2.27
CA LEU A 72 1.22 -22.89 3.30
C LEU A 72 0.49 -22.50 4.58
N LEU A 73 0.73 -21.28 5.08
CA LEU A 73 0.11 -20.79 6.31
C LEU A 73 -1.42 -20.64 6.19
N ALA A 74 -1.91 -20.18 5.04
CA ALA A 74 -3.35 -20.11 4.78
C ALA A 74 -4.01 -21.50 4.79
N ASN A 75 -3.25 -22.56 4.53
CA ASN A 75 -3.70 -23.95 4.58
C ASN A 75 -3.34 -24.67 5.89
N GLY A 76 -2.92 -23.94 6.93
CA GLY A 76 -2.62 -24.51 8.24
C GLY A 76 -1.27 -25.20 8.38
N LEU A 77 -0.40 -25.15 7.35
CA LEU A 77 0.97 -25.64 7.40
C LEU A 77 1.90 -24.57 7.98
N GLU A 78 1.68 -24.28 9.27
CA GLU A 78 2.35 -23.20 9.99
C GLU A 78 3.85 -23.43 10.11
N HIS A 79 4.25 -24.62 10.55
CA HIS A 79 5.66 -24.99 10.75
C HIS A 79 6.45 -24.96 9.43
N GLU A 80 5.87 -25.49 8.34
CA GLU A 80 6.48 -25.49 7.02
C GLU A 80 6.64 -24.08 6.47
N SER A 81 5.65 -23.21 6.69
CA SER A 81 5.70 -21.80 6.30
C SER A 81 6.85 -21.07 6.99
N GLU A 82 6.97 -21.20 8.31
CA GLU A 82 8.03 -20.54 9.08
C GLU A 82 9.41 -21.09 8.69
N ARG A 83 9.55 -22.43 8.61
CA ARG A 83 10.80 -23.09 8.21
C ARG A 83 11.27 -22.58 6.84
N LEU A 84 10.36 -22.47 5.87
CA LEU A 84 10.66 -22.00 4.53
C LEU A 84 11.27 -20.57 4.54
N LEU A 85 10.67 -19.65 5.29
CA LEU A 85 11.18 -18.27 5.38
C LEU A 85 12.53 -18.19 6.10
N LYS A 86 12.67 -18.89 7.24
CA LYS A 86 13.91 -18.92 8.03
C LYS A 86 15.06 -19.50 7.22
N GLN A 87 14.84 -20.64 6.57
CA GLN A 87 15.84 -21.32 5.78
C GLN A 87 16.31 -20.47 4.60
N HIS A 88 15.37 -19.86 3.87
CA HIS A 88 15.72 -18.95 2.77
C HIS A 88 16.48 -17.70 3.27
N TYR A 89 16.12 -17.18 4.45
CA TYR A 89 16.87 -16.09 5.09
C TYR A 89 18.30 -16.51 5.48
N GLU A 90 18.49 -17.69 6.05
CA GLU A 90 19.82 -18.18 6.46
C GLU A 90 20.74 -18.41 5.24
N GLU A 91 20.20 -19.02 4.19
CA GLU A 91 20.94 -19.34 2.96
C GLU A 91 21.33 -18.11 2.14
N THR A 92 20.48 -17.08 2.13
CA THR A 92 20.68 -15.87 1.30
C THR A 92 21.10 -14.63 2.10
N GLY A 93 20.93 -14.63 3.43
CA GLY A 93 20.85 -13.43 4.25
C GLY A 93 21.93 -13.23 5.30
N GLY A 94 22.76 -14.22 5.62
CA GLY A 94 23.79 -14.09 6.67
C GLY A 94 24.87 -13.03 6.37
N ILE A 95 25.45 -13.05 5.17
CA ILE A 95 26.58 -12.16 4.77
C ILE A 95 26.22 -11.25 3.58
N HIS A 96 25.19 -11.59 2.79
CA HIS A 96 24.90 -10.91 1.52
C HIS A 96 23.68 -9.96 1.52
N ARG A 97 22.77 -10.03 2.51
CA ARG A 97 21.58 -9.14 2.57
C ARG A 97 21.85 -7.71 3.04
N PHE A 98 23.03 -7.40 3.59
CA PHE A 98 23.43 -5.99 3.76
C PHE A 98 23.66 -5.31 2.39
N ALA A 99 24.00 -6.09 1.36
CA ALA A 99 24.21 -5.61 -0.01
C ALA A 99 22.99 -5.83 -0.94
N ARG A 100 22.16 -6.86 -0.68
CA ARG A 100 20.88 -7.11 -1.38
C ARG A 100 19.71 -6.70 -0.49
N LYS A 101 19.14 -5.50 -0.69
CA LYS A 101 17.77 -5.22 -0.25
C LYS A 101 16.87 -6.34 -0.81
N SER A 102 15.96 -6.89 0.00
CA SER A 102 14.98 -7.84 -0.52
C SER A 102 14.30 -7.25 -1.77
N VAL A 103 14.21 -8.04 -2.84
CA VAL A 103 13.67 -7.58 -4.14
C VAL A 103 12.13 -7.63 -4.14
N ILE A 104 11.52 -8.01 -3.01
CA ILE A 104 10.07 -8.09 -2.88
C ILE A 104 9.44 -6.69 -2.90
N GLN A 105 8.38 -6.56 -3.68
CA GLN A 105 7.59 -5.33 -3.78
C GLN A 105 6.53 -5.28 -2.67
N GLU A 106 6.10 -4.06 -2.29
CA GLU A 106 5.11 -3.88 -1.23
C GLU A 106 3.79 -4.59 -1.57
N GLU A 107 3.38 -4.55 -2.83
CA GLU A 107 2.16 -5.18 -3.34
C GLU A 107 2.20 -6.71 -3.16
N GLN A 108 3.39 -7.32 -3.26
CA GLN A 108 3.56 -8.76 -3.07
C GLN A 108 3.41 -9.15 -1.60
N VAL A 109 3.90 -8.31 -0.68
CA VAL A 109 3.71 -8.49 0.77
C VAL A 109 2.24 -8.28 1.15
N VAL A 110 1.60 -7.23 0.62
CA VAL A 110 0.15 -6.99 0.80
C VAL A 110 -0.65 -8.20 0.35
N ALA A 111 -0.37 -8.73 -0.84
CA ALA A 111 -1.07 -9.90 -1.37
C ALA A 111 -0.83 -11.17 -0.53
N ALA A 112 0.35 -11.33 0.06
CA ALA A 112 0.66 -12.44 0.96
C ALA A 112 -0.11 -12.32 2.29
N LEU A 113 -0.13 -11.14 2.90
CA LEU A 113 -0.87 -10.89 4.14
C LEU A 113 -2.38 -11.06 3.94
N LEU A 114 -2.95 -10.45 2.88
CA LEU A 114 -4.37 -10.58 2.57
C LEU A 114 -4.80 -12.03 2.30
N ARG A 115 -3.94 -12.85 1.69
CA ARG A 115 -4.22 -14.29 1.50
C ARG A 115 -4.44 -15.00 2.84
N VAL A 116 -3.63 -14.68 3.84
CA VAL A 116 -3.72 -15.30 5.16
C VAL A 116 -4.88 -14.69 5.97
N ILE A 117 -5.04 -13.36 5.96
CA ILE A 117 -6.16 -12.66 6.63
C ILE A 117 -7.52 -13.20 6.16
N ASN A 118 -7.65 -13.47 4.86
CA ASN A 118 -8.89 -13.91 4.24
C ASN A 118 -9.02 -15.44 4.14
N CYS A 119 -8.15 -16.21 4.80
CA CYS A 119 -8.30 -17.66 4.79
C CYS A 119 -9.62 -18.08 5.47
N PRO A 120 -10.28 -19.17 5.02
CA PRO A 120 -11.58 -19.58 5.54
C PRO A 120 -11.54 -20.05 7.00
N SER A 121 -10.38 -20.49 7.49
CA SER A 121 -10.22 -20.88 8.89
C SER A 121 -10.34 -19.65 9.80
N GLY A 122 -11.07 -19.79 10.92
CA GLY A 122 -11.43 -18.68 11.82
C GLY A 122 -10.27 -17.87 12.41
N ASP A 123 -9.02 -18.34 12.27
CA ASP A 123 -7.79 -17.76 12.82
C ASP A 123 -6.93 -16.96 11.80
N GLY A 124 -7.51 -16.50 10.69
CA GLY A 124 -6.75 -15.82 9.62
C GLY A 124 -5.97 -14.57 10.06
N LEU A 125 -6.51 -13.78 11.00
CA LEU A 125 -5.86 -12.55 11.48
C LEU A 125 -4.62 -12.87 12.34
N GLU A 126 -4.71 -13.82 13.27
CA GLU A 126 -3.58 -14.19 14.12
C GLU A 126 -2.45 -14.84 13.30
N ARG A 127 -2.81 -15.71 12.36
CA ARG A 127 -1.85 -16.26 11.39
C ARG A 127 -1.17 -15.16 10.58
N ALA A 128 -1.91 -14.15 10.14
CA ALA A 128 -1.32 -13.02 9.42
C ALA A 128 -0.37 -12.21 10.30
N HIS A 129 -0.64 -12.07 11.61
CA HIS A 129 0.31 -11.49 12.55
C HIS A 129 1.60 -12.29 12.63
N ARG A 130 1.51 -13.62 12.74
CA ARG A 130 2.68 -14.50 12.75
C ARG A 130 3.50 -14.35 11.48
N LEU A 131 2.85 -14.41 10.32
CA LEU A 131 3.50 -14.16 9.03
C LEU A 131 4.20 -12.80 9.00
N TYR A 132 3.51 -11.73 9.42
CA TYR A 132 4.09 -10.38 9.37
C TYR A 132 5.34 -10.26 10.24
N ARG A 133 5.34 -10.86 11.45
CA ARG A 133 6.53 -10.91 12.31
C ARG A 133 7.68 -11.65 11.62
N TRP A 134 7.44 -12.82 11.05
CA TRP A 134 8.48 -13.56 10.31
C TRP A 134 9.03 -12.78 9.12
N LEU A 135 8.19 -12.02 8.40
CA LEU A 135 8.63 -11.19 7.29
C LEU A 135 9.52 -10.02 7.74
N LEU A 136 9.26 -9.45 8.92
CA LEU A 136 10.10 -8.41 9.53
C LEU A 136 11.43 -8.98 10.04
N GLU A 137 11.38 -10.10 10.77
CA GLU A 137 12.57 -10.80 11.29
C GLU A 137 13.49 -11.26 10.16
N GLY A 138 12.92 -11.85 9.12
CA GLY A 138 13.64 -12.25 7.90
C GLY A 138 14.03 -11.09 6.99
N ARG A 139 13.77 -9.82 7.37
CA ARG A 139 14.06 -8.62 6.56
C ARG A 139 13.50 -8.68 5.13
N PHE A 140 12.39 -9.40 4.93
CA PHE A 140 11.65 -9.41 3.67
C PHE A 140 10.89 -8.11 3.48
N CYS A 141 10.45 -7.48 4.56
CA CYS A 141 9.86 -6.15 4.51
C CYS A 141 10.36 -5.29 5.68
N SER A 142 10.03 -4.00 5.65
CA SER A 142 10.17 -3.10 6.80
C SER A 142 8.79 -2.73 7.33
N ASN A 143 8.70 -2.32 8.58
CA ASN A 143 7.43 -1.89 9.17
C ASN A 143 6.89 -0.64 8.44
N LYS A 144 5.74 -0.77 7.75
CA LYS A 144 5.18 0.29 6.89
C LYS A 144 3.66 0.38 7.04
N ASP A 145 3.15 1.60 6.89
CA ASP A 145 1.72 1.94 6.90
C ASP A 145 0.86 1.03 6.02
N VAL A 146 1.35 0.73 4.81
CA VAL A 146 0.65 -0.09 3.81
C VAL A 146 0.36 -1.52 4.28
N PHE A 147 1.13 -2.04 5.25
CA PHE A 147 0.87 -3.35 5.87
C PHE A 147 0.03 -3.20 7.14
N ILE A 148 0.34 -2.21 7.97
CA ILE A 148 -0.37 -1.96 9.24
C ILE A 148 -1.86 -1.71 9.01
N VAL A 149 -2.20 -0.91 7.99
CA VAL A 149 -3.59 -0.57 7.68
C VAL A 149 -4.46 -1.81 7.43
N LEU A 150 -3.89 -2.90 6.89
CA LEU A 150 -4.63 -4.15 6.63
C LEU A 150 -5.15 -4.79 7.93
N PHE A 151 -4.34 -4.77 8.98
CA PHE A 151 -4.70 -5.31 10.29
C PHE A 151 -5.69 -4.40 11.01
N VAL A 152 -5.44 -3.08 10.95
CA VAL A 152 -6.31 -2.07 11.56
C VAL A 152 -7.70 -2.06 10.91
N GLU A 153 -7.79 -2.12 9.58
CA GLU A 153 -9.06 -2.26 8.85
C GLU A 153 -9.79 -3.54 9.26
N ARG A 154 -9.07 -4.66 9.41
CA ARG A 154 -9.68 -5.92 9.80
C ARG A 154 -10.20 -5.88 11.25
N ALA A 155 -9.46 -5.27 12.16
CA ALA A 155 -9.87 -5.05 13.54
C ALA A 155 -11.07 -4.10 13.62
N LEU A 156 -11.08 -3.02 12.83
CA LEU A 156 -12.23 -2.10 12.72
C LEU A 156 -13.50 -2.85 12.31
N GLN A 157 -13.43 -3.62 11.22
CA GLN A 157 -14.58 -4.34 10.66
C GLN A 157 -15.18 -5.37 11.61
N ARG A 158 -14.35 -6.03 12.43
CA ARG A 158 -14.82 -7.12 13.30
C ARG A 158 -15.16 -6.67 14.72
N ASN A 159 -14.35 -5.77 15.27
CA ASN A 159 -14.31 -5.50 16.71
C ASN A 159 -14.43 -3.99 17.05
N GLY A 160 -14.55 -3.12 16.04
CA GLY A 160 -14.74 -1.68 16.24
C GLY A 160 -13.46 -0.89 16.52
N ILE A 161 -13.64 0.41 16.83
CA ILE A 161 -12.58 1.41 16.90
C ILE A 161 -11.56 1.10 18.00
N ALA A 162 -12.03 0.71 19.19
CA ALA A 162 -11.15 0.42 20.32
C ALA A 162 -10.16 -0.73 20.03
N ALA A 163 -10.63 -1.79 19.34
CA ALA A 163 -9.78 -2.90 18.95
C ALA A 163 -8.77 -2.47 17.88
N ALA A 164 -9.19 -1.66 16.92
CA ALA A 164 -8.32 -1.15 15.87
C ALA A 164 -7.20 -0.22 16.36
N VAL A 165 -7.50 0.65 17.33
CA VAL A 165 -6.48 1.46 18.01
C VAL A 165 -5.50 0.57 18.78
N THR A 166 -6.00 -0.45 19.46
CA THR A 166 -5.16 -1.44 20.16
C THR A 166 -4.22 -2.15 19.17
N GLU A 167 -4.74 -2.57 18.02
CA GLU A 167 -4.00 -3.23 16.95
C GLU A 167 -2.87 -2.34 16.41
N LEU A 168 -3.17 -1.07 16.15
CA LEU A 168 -2.17 -0.08 15.74
C LEU A 168 -1.03 0.03 16.77
N GLU A 169 -1.35 0.15 18.06
CA GLU A 169 -0.33 0.29 19.11
C GLU A 169 0.53 -0.97 19.25
N GLN A 170 -0.02 -2.15 19.01
CA GLN A 170 0.77 -3.39 18.98
C GLN A 170 1.72 -3.42 17.78
N LEU A 171 1.24 -3.06 16.58
CA LEU A 171 2.03 -3.09 15.35
C LEU A 171 3.13 -2.01 15.32
N LYS A 172 2.91 -0.86 15.96
CA LYS A 172 3.94 0.18 16.15
C LYS A 172 5.15 -0.34 16.93
N LYS A 173 4.96 -1.28 17.86
CA LYS A 173 6.05 -1.88 18.65
C LYS A 173 6.96 -2.80 17.84
N LEU A 174 6.54 -3.23 16.65
CA LEU A 174 7.33 -4.11 15.78
C LEU A 174 8.47 -3.38 15.03
N GLY A 175 8.55 -2.05 15.14
CA GLY A 175 9.66 -1.27 14.61
C GLY A 175 9.23 0.11 14.11
N ARG A 176 10.21 0.95 13.77
CA ARG A 176 9.98 2.33 13.31
C ARG A 176 9.15 2.36 12.02
N VAL A 177 8.09 3.17 12.04
CA VAL A 177 7.25 3.47 10.87
C VAL A 177 7.48 4.92 10.45
N LYS A 178 7.68 5.19 9.16
CA LYS A 178 7.98 6.54 8.66
C LYS A 178 6.76 7.48 8.67
N SER A 179 5.59 6.96 8.38
CA SER A 179 4.31 7.67 8.29
C SER A 179 3.20 6.64 8.52
N LEU A 180 2.09 7.06 9.13
CA LEU A 180 0.89 6.26 9.37
C LEU A 180 -0.35 6.91 8.75
N THR A 181 -0.16 7.73 7.71
CA THR A 181 -1.20 8.59 7.15
C THR A 181 -2.43 7.80 6.68
N ARG A 182 -2.27 6.63 6.04
CA ARG A 182 -3.40 5.79 5.61
C ARG A 182 -4.11 5.15 6.80
N THR A 183 -3.34 4.64 7.76
CA THR A 183 -3.92 4.03 8.96
C THR A 183 -4.71 5.06 9.78
N PHE A 184 -4.18 6.26 9.96
CA PHE A 184 -4.88 7.34 10.67
C PHE A 184 -6.07 7.88 9.90
N HIS A 185 -5.98 7.99 8.58
CA HIS A 185 -7.14 8.29 7.73
C HIS A 185 -8.27 7.27 7.96
N CYS A 186 -7.97 5.98 7.92
CA CYS A 186 -8.94 4.91 8.13
C CYS A 186 -9.63 5.00 9.50
N LEU A 187 -8.84 5.16 10.57
CA LEU A 187 -9.36 5.30 11.94
C LEU A 187 -10.20 6.58 12.11
N LEU A 188 -9.72 7.73 11.64
CA LEU A 188 -10.43 8.99 11.75
C LEU A 188 -11.73 8.96 10.96
N HIS A 189 -11.72 8.42 9.74
CA HIS A 189 -12.94 8.25 8.94
C HIS A 189 -13.98 7.43 9.71
N SER A 190 -13.60 6.23 10.18
CA SER A 190 -14.52 5.37 10.93
C SER A 190 -15.05 6.05 12.20
N ALA A 191 -14.19 6.75 12.93
CA ALA A 191 -14.58 7.41 14.17
C ALA A 191 -15.45 8.65 13.96
N MET A 192 -15.19 9.44 12.91
CA MET A 192 -15.99 10.62 12.59
C MET A 192 -17.33 10.27 11.96
N ASP A 193 -17.43 9.15 11.23
CA ASP A 193 -18.65 8.74 10.54
C ASP A 193 -19.60 7.94 11.44
N HIS A 194 -19.05 7.05 12.27
CA HIS A 194 -19.85 6.09 13.06
C HIS A 194 -19.48 6.03 14.55
N GLY A 195 -18.36 6.64 14.93
CA GLY A 195 -17.84 6.53 16.29
C GLY A 195 -18.60 7.40 17.29
N LYS A 196 -18.57 6.97 18.55
CA LYS A 196 -18.97 7.82 19.68
C LYS A 196 -17.90 8.88 19.95
N GLU A 197 -18.28 9.95 20.64
CA GLU A 197 -17.36 11.05 20.99
C GLU A 197 -16.10 10.55 21.71
N GLU A 198 -16.24 9.59 22.64
CA GLU A 198 -15.11 8.97 23.33
C GLU A 198 -14.17 8.19 22.40
N GLU A 199 -14.73 7.53 21.37
CA GLU A 199 -13.94 6.78 20.39
C GLU A 199 -13.20 7.72 19.45
N LEU A 200 -13.87 8.80 19.03
CA LEU A 200 -13.23 9.87 18.28
C LEU A 200 -12.08 10.48 19.08
N ALA A 201 -12.30 10.87 20.34
CA ALA A 201 -11.25 11.41 21.20
C ALA A 201 -10.05 10.46 21.35
N LYS A 202 -10.29 9.15 21.46
CA LYS A 202 -9.23 8.13 21.50
C LYS A 202 -8.41 8.10 20.21
N VAL A 203 -9.08 8.13 19.05
CA VAL A 203 -8.40 8.17 17.75
C VAL A 203 -7.63 9.47 17.58
N GLU A 204 -8.24 10.62 17.90
CA GLU A 204 -7.58 11.92 17.81
C GLU A 204 -6.31 11.97 18.66
N ASN A 205 -6.35 11.44 19.89
CA ASN A 205 -5.18 11.35 20.75
C ASN A 205 -4.08 10.44 20.15
N ALA A 206 -4.45 9.28 19.56
CA ALA A 206 -3.48 8.40 18.90
C ALA A 206 -2.78 9.08 17.71
N VAL A 207 -3.53 9.88 16.94
CA VAL A 207 -2.97 10.65 15.82
C VAL A 207 -2.10 11.80 16.33
N LEU A 208 -2.56 12.58 17.31
CA LEU A 208 -1.84 13.72 17.87
C LEU A 208 -0.50 13.31 18.49
N THR A 209 -0.46 12.20 19.21
CA THR A 209 0.76 11.68 19.82
C THR A 209 1.80 11.17 18.81
N THR A 210 1.34 10.72 17.64
CA THR A 210 2.22 10.07 16.64
C THR A 210 2.54 10.96 15.44
N SER A 211 1.63 11.88 15.07
CA SER A 211 1.71 12.72 13.86
C SER A 211 0.97 14.04 14.06
N PRO A 212 1.39 14.87 15.04
CA PRO A 212 0.70 16.11 15.39
C PRO A 212 0.61 17.08 14.21
N SER A 213 1.64 17.14 13.37
CA SER A 213 1.68 18.03 12.20
C SER A 213 0.70 17.64 11.09
N ALA A 214 0.30 16.37 11.00
CA ALA A 214 -0.64 15.89 9.98
C ALA A 214 -2.09 15.85 10.48
N PHE A 215 -2.30 15.95 11.80
CA PHE A 215 -3.61 15.73 12.44
C PHE A 215 -4.71 16.62 11.85
N GLN A 216 -4.49 17.94 11.81
CA GLN A 216 -5.51 18.88 11.33
C GLN A 216 -5.83 18.66 9.84
N ASN A 217 -4.81 18.38 9.02
CA ASN A 217 -5.03 18.12 7.60
C ASN A 217 -5.77 16.80 7.37
N LEU A 218 -5.51 15.76 8.17
CA LEU A 218 -6.25 14.50 8.13
C LEU A 218 -7.71 14.69 8.55
N LYS A 219 -7.98 15.41 9.64
CA LYS A 219 -9.34 15.68 10.11
C LYS A 219 -10.13 16.47 9.05
N ARG A 220 -9.51 17.49 8.46
CA ARG A 220 -10.07 18.28 7.34
C ARG A 220 -10.36 17.42 6.11
N PHE A 221 -9.43 16.55 5.74
CA PHE A 221 -9.60 15.60 4.64
C PHE A 221 -10.82 14.72 4.87
N VAL A 222 -10.96 14.13 6.07
CA VAL A 222 -12.10 13.27 6.42
C VAL A 222 -13.41 14.06 6.44
N SER A 223 -13.42 15.31 6.93
CA SER A 223 -14.61 16.17 6.85
C SER A 223 -15.09 16.36 5.41
N LEU A 224 -14.18 16.64 4.46
CA LEU A 224 -14.53 16.75 3.04
C LEU A 224 -15.02 15.41 2.47
N GLU A 225 -14.39 14.30 2.86
CA GLU A 225 -14.78 12.96 2.41
C GLU A 225 -16.19 12.58 2.85
N LEU A 226 -16.58 12.97 4.06
CA LEU A 226 -17.92 12.76 4.62
C LEU A 226 -18.95 13.81 4.14
N GLY A 227 -18.59 14.68 3.18
CA GLY A 227 -19.46 15.73 2.67
C GLY A 227 -19.75 16.87 3.66
N ARG A 228 -18.97 16.97 4.75
CA ARG A 228 -19.14 17.98 5.81
C ARG A 228 -18.42 19.28 5.44
N ASN A 229 -18.76 19.85 4.28
CA ASN A 229 -18.10 21.03 3.71
C ASN A 229 -18.16 22.25 4.64
N ALA A 230 -19.28 22.48 5.33
CA ALA A 230 -19.42 23.56 6.30
C ALA A 230 -18.45 23.42 7.48
N ALA A 231 -18.40 22.24 8.11
CA ALA A 231 -17.48 21.95 9.22
C ALA A 231 -16.00 22.04 8.78
N PHE A 232 -15.70 21.66 7.53
CA PHE A 232 -14.37 21.86 6.95
C PHE A 232 -14.01 23.35 6.87
N VAL A 233 -14.90 24.20 6.33
CA VAL A 233 -14.68 25.64 6.22
C VAL A 233 -14.55 26.29 7.60
N GLU A 234 -15.42 25.95 8.54
CA GLU A 234 -15.37 26.44 9.92
C GLU A 234 -14.03 26.12 10.60
N SER A 235 -13.45 24.95 10.30
CA SER A 235 -12.13 24.54 10.83
C SER A 235 -10.95 25.39 10.31
N LEU A 236 -11.17 26.22 9.29
CA LEU A 236 -10.18 27.16 8.76
C LEU A 236 -10.24 28.54 9.43
N GLY A 237 -11.29 28.82 10.21
CA GLY A 237 -11.47 30.10 10.90
C GLY A 237 -12.14 31.17 10.06
N GLN A 238 -11.95 32.44 10.45
CA GLN A 238 -12.71 33.59 9.92
C GLN A 238 -12.35 34.00 8.48
N ASP A 239 -11.09 33.83 8.05
CA ASP A 239 -10.66 34.00 6.65
C ASP A 239 -10.24 32.63 6.11
N PRO A 240 -11.19 31.83 5.60
CA PRO A 240 -10.95 30.43 5.28
C PRO A 240 -10.03 30.31 4.07
N ARG A 241 -8.76 30.01 4.34
CA ARG A 241 -7.74 29.75 3.32
C ARG A 241 -6.97 28.48 3.64
N LEU A 242 -6.59 27.75 2.61
CA LEU A 242 -5.63 26.66 2.73
C LEU A 242 -4.26 27.16 2.30
N GLU A 243 -3.26 26.92 3.15
CA GLU A 243 -1.87 27.08 2.72
C GLU A 243 -1.56 26.08 1.60
N SER A 244 -0.63 26.42 0.71
CA SER A 244 -0.27 25.55 -0.42
C SER A 244 0.22 24.16 0.03
N SER A 245 0.86 24.06 1.19
CA SER A 245 1.30 22.79 1.80
C SER A 245 0.12 21.92 2.24
N GLN A 246 -0.92 22.53 2.82
CA GLN A 246 -2.14 21.86 3.28
C GLN A 246 -2.98 21.38 2.10
N LEU A 247 -3.16 22.24 1.09
CA LEU A 247 -3.87 21.87 -0.13
C LEU A 247 -3.17 20.71 -0.84
N ARG A 248 -1.84 20.79 -1.00
CA ARG A 248 -1.05 19.70 -1.61
C ARG A 248 -1.22 18.39 -0.84
N PHE A 249 -1.15 18.43 0.48
CA PHE A 249 -1.38 17.24 1.31
C PHE A 249 -2.76 16.60 1.03
N ILE A 250 -3.82 17.41 1.02
CA ILE A 250 -5.20 16.92 0.80
C ILE A 250 -5.33 16.33 -0.60
N VAL A 251 -4.82 17.01 -1.63
CA VAL A 251 -4.90 16.56 -3.03
C VAL A 251 -4.08 15.29 -3.28
N GLU A 252 -2.85 15.23 -2.77
CA GLU A 252 -2.00 14.04 -2.88
C GLU A 252 -2.62 12.83 -2.17
N LEU A 253 -3.18 13.04 -0.97
CA LEU A 253 -3.86 11.97 -0.25
C LEU A 253 -5.12 11.51 -0.99
N ALA A 254 -5.91 12.43 -1.54
CA ALA A 254 -7.11 12.12 -2.31
C ALA A 254 -6.78 11.33 -3.56
N ALA A 255 -5.72 11.71 -4.28
CA ALA A 255 -5.22 10.97 -5.43
C ALA A 255 -4.76 9.56 -5.05
N LYS A 256 -4.00 9.42 -3.95
CA LYS A 256 -3.48 8.14 -3.46
C LYS A 256 -4.59 7.19 -3.01
N LEU A 257 -5.66 7.72 -2.42
CA LEU A 257 -6.82 6.97 -1.95
C LEU A 257 -7.97 6.92 -2.97
N LYS A 258 -7.79 7.57 -4.14
CA LYS A 258 -8.80 7.72 -5.20
C LYS A 258 -10.14 8.31 -4.69
N LYS A 259 -10.09 9.27 -3.77
CA LYS A 259 -11.25 9.91 -3.16
C LYS A 259 -11.69 11.13 -3.99
N VAL A 260 -12.49 10.86 -5.04
CA VAL A 260 -12.99 11.89 -5.95
C VAL A 260 -13.84 12.94 -5.23
N VAL A 261 -14.69 12.53 -4.27
CA VAL A 261 -15.55 13.42 -3.49
C VAL A 261 -14.74 14.54 -2.81
N VAL A 262 -13.55 14.25 -2.29
CA VAL A 262 -12.69 15.27 -1.65
C VAL A 262 -12.21 16.29 -2.68
N LEU A 263 -11.75 15.83 -3.85
CA LEU A 263 -11.27 16.71 -4.92
C LEU A 263 -12.41 17.57 -5.48
N GLU A 264 -13.60 17.01 -5.61
CA GLU A 264 -14.80 17.74 -6.08
C GLU A 264 -15.24 18.80 -5.08
N SER A 265 -15.32 18.46 -3.79
CA SER A 265 -15.62 19.44 -2.73
C SER A 265 -14.61 20.59 -2.73
N LEU A 266 -13.32 20.33 -2.99
CA LEU A 266 -12.32 21.40 -3.12
C LEU A 266 -12.59 22.33 -4.33
N ILE A 267 -13.05 21.80 -5.46
CA ILE A 267 -13.43 22.63 -6.62
C ILE A 267 -14.68 23.45 -6.32
N GLU A 268 -15.69 22.84 -5.69
CA GLU A 268 -16.92 23.54 -5.29
C GLU A 268 -16.63 24.69 -4.32
N LEU A 269 -15.72 24.45 -3.37
CA LEU A 269 -15.29 25.46 -2.40
C LEU A 269 -14.23 26.42 -2.95
N SER A 270 -13.74 26.24 -4.18
CA SER A 270 -12.58 26.97 -4.71
C SER A 270 -12.72 28.50 -4.67
N ARG A 271 -13.94 29.03 -4.87
CA ARG A 271 -14.22 30.46 -4.78
C ARG A 271 -14.14 30.96 -3.33
N LEU A 272 -14.72 30.20 -2.39
CA LEU A 272 -14.71 30.53 -0.98
C LEU A 272 -13.29 30.47 -0.39
N LEU A 273 -12.52 29.46 -0.80
CA LEU A 273 -11.14 29.24 -0.38
C LEU A 273 -10.11 30.09 -1.15
N GLN A 274 -10.59 30.93 -2.07
CA GLN A 274 -9.75 31.85 -2.87
C GLN A 274 -8.62 31.14 -3.63
N PHE A 275 -8.91 29.96 -4.21
CA PHE A 275 -7.91 29.18 -4.95
C PHE A 275 -7.46 29.92 -6.21
N ARG A 276 -6.14 29.96 -6.40
CA ARG A 276 -5.54 30.46 -7.62
C ARG A 276 -5.73 29.46 -8.76
N PRO A 277 -5.62 29.88 -10.02
CA PRO A 277 -5.75 28.97 -11.16
C PRO A 277 -4.83 27.75 -11.08
N GLN A 278 -3.59 27.89 -10.60
CA GLN A 278 -2.63 26.78 -10.50
C GLN A 278 -3.06 25.76 -9.45
N ASP A 279 -3.67 26.22 -8.35
CA ASP A 279 -4.20 25.37 -7.28
C ASP A 279 -5.39 24.54 -7.82
N LYS A 280 -6.30 25.17 -8.57
CA LYS A 280 -7.39 24.47 -9.27
C LYS A 280 -6.87 23.48 -10.31
N ALA A 281 -5.88 23.89 -11.11
CA ALA A 281 -5.29 23.04 -12.15
C ALA A 281 -4.76 21.75 -11.55
N MET A 282 -4.06 21.81 -10.41
CA MET A 282 -3.58 20.64 -9.66
C MET A 282 -4.73 19.70 -9.25
N ILE A 283 -5.87 20.22 -8.78
CA ILE A 283 -7.03 19.42 -8.39
C ILE A 283 -7.66 18.74 -9.61
N TYR A 284 -7.92 19.50 -10.69
CA TYR A 284 -8.46 18.93 -11.93
C TYR A 284 -7.52 17.89 -12.55
N ASP A 285 -6.21 18.11 -12.48
CA ASP A 285 -5.18 17.19 -12.99
C ASP A 285 -5.31 15.79 -12.38
N GLU A 286 -5.58 15.72 -11.07
CA GLU A 286 -5.84 14.46 -10.34
C GLU A 286 -7.22 13.87 -10.65
N LEU A 287 -8.27 14.69 -10.74
CA LEU A 287 -9.60 14.22 -11.17
C LEU A 287 -9.55 13.55 -12.56
N VAL A 288 -8.87 14.18 -13.52
CA VAL A 288 -8.69 13.65 -14.87
C VAL A 288 -7.91 12.33 -14.85
N LYS A 289 -6.86 12.21 -14.03
CA LYS A 289 -6.12 10.95 -13.84
C LYS A 289 -7.03 9.84 -13.31
N ILE A 290 -7.86 10.15 -12.31
CA ILE A 290 -8.74 9.17 -11.69
C ILE A 290 -9.83 8.74 -12.69
N TYR A 291 -10.61 9.66 -13.25
CA TYR A 291 -11.68 9.35 -14.18
C TYR A 291 -11.17 8.66 -15.45
N GLY A 292 -10.06 9.14 -16.00
CA GLY A 292 -9.40 8.54 -17.15
C GLY A 292 -8.98 7.09 -16.94
N LYS A 293 -8.38 6.76 -15.80
CA LYS A 293 -7.98 5.39 -15.47
C LYS A 293 -9.17 4.45 -15.21
N HIS A 294 -10.31 4.98 -14.78
CA HIS A 294 -11.54 4.19 -14.59
C HIS A 294 -12.38 4.10 -15.87
N GLY A 295 -12.03 4.83 -16.94
CA GLY A 295 -12.84 4.89 -18.15
C GLY A 295 -14.18 5.60 -17.94
N ASP A 296 -14.26 6.51 -16.97
CA ASP A 296 -15.49 7.25 -16.65
C ASP A 296 -15.70 8.41 -17.64
N LYS A 297 -16.35 8.08 -18.74
CA LYS A 297 -16.58 8.98 -19.88
C LYS A 297 -17.40 10.22 -19.49
N ALA A 298 -18.49 10.02 -18.75
CA ALA A 298 -19.40 11.09 -18.36
C ALA A 298 -18.69 12.13 -17.48
N ASN A 299 -17.88 11.67 -16.51
CA ASN A 299 -17.12 12.61 -15.67
C ASN A 299 -15.96 13.28 -16.42
N LEU A 300 -15.31 12.60 -17.37
CA LEU A 300 -14.31 13.25 -18.23
C LEU A 300 -14.92 14.38 -19.06
N GLU A 301 -16.11 14.19 -19.64
CA GLU A 301 -16.84 15.22 -20.38
C GLU A 301 -17.21 16.40 -19.48
N ARG A 302 -17.77 16.13 -18.29
CA ARG A 302 -18.11 17.17 -17.31
C ARG A 302 -16.89 17.99 -16.88
N ILE A 303 -15.78 17.33 -16.54
CA ILE A 303 -14.54 18.02 -16.14
C ILE A 303 -13.95 18.81 -17.32
N THR A 304 -14.04 18.30 -18.55
CA THR A 304 -13.62 19.03 -19.75
C THR A 304 -14.34 20.36 -19.86
N GLU A 305 -15.66 20.36 -19.70
CA GLU A 305 -16.47 21.59 -19.75
C GLU A 305 -16.11 22.57 -18.63
N PHE A 306 -15.78 22.09 -17.42
CA PHE A 306 -15.35 22.95 -16.34
C PHE A 306 -13.98 23.59 -16.59
N VAL A 307 -12.99 22.80 -17.03
CA VAL A 307 -11.65 23.32 -17.34
C VAL A 307 -11.69 24.33 -18.49
N LEU A 308 -12.50 24.09 -19.54
CA LEU A 308 -12.63 25.01 -20.67
C LEU A 308 -13.31 26.35 -20.32
N ARG A 309 -14.02 26.43 -19.18
CA ARG A 309 -14.65 27.65 -18.67
C ARG A 309 -13.72 28.50 -17.80
N GLU A 310 -12.57 27.98 -17.37
CA GLU A 310 -11.59 28.77 -16.62
C GLU A 310 -10.97 29.84 -17.54
N SER A 311 -10.77 31.04 -16.99
CA SER A 311 -10.31 32.23 -17.73
C SER A 311 -8.82 32.20 -18.06
N GLU A 312 -7.99 31.74 -17.12
CA GLU A 312 -6.51 31.72 -17.23
C GLU A 312 -6.04 30.33 -17.69
N ARG A 313 -6.31 30.02 -18.96
CA ARG A 313 -6.14 28.68 -19.55
C ARG A 313 -4.70 28.18 -19.60
N GLU A 314 -3.73 29.08 -19.63
CA GLU A 314 -2.30 28.78 -19.61
C GLU A 314 -1.90 27.90 -18.42
N HIS A 315 -2.58 28.05 -17.29
CA HIS A 315 -2.34 27.24 -16.09
C HIS A 315 -2.89 25.81 -16.19
N PHE A 316 -3.74 25.54 -17.17
CA PHE A 316 -4.40 24.24 -17.39
C PHE A 316 -3.84 23.48 -18.59
N ALA A 317 -2.77 23.97 -19.25
CA ALA A 317 -2.21 23.33 -20.44
C ALA A 317 -1.88 21.84 -20.22
N ALA A 318 -1.27 21.49 -19.08
CA ALA A 318 -0.99 20.10 -18.71
C ALA A 318 -2.27 19.27 -18.52
N THR A 319 -3.28 19.85 -17.87
CA THR A 319 -4.59 19.22 -17.64
C THR A 319 -5.32 18.97 -18.96
N LEU A 320 -5.33 19.94 -19.88
CA LEU A 320 -5.92 19.85 -21.22
C LEU A 320 -5.22 18.78 -22.06
N GLY A 321 -3.89 18.76 -22.08
CA GLY A 321 -3.11 17.72 -22.75
C GLY A 321 -3.44 16.32 -22.22
N ARG A 322 -3.69 16.19 -20.92
CA ARG A 322 -4.07 14.90 -20.32
C ARG A 322 -5.51 14.50 -20.61
N LEU A 323 -6.44 15.44 -20.64
CA LEU A 323 -7.79 15.20 -21.13
C LEU A 323 -7.72 14.62 -22.55
N ALA A 324 -7.01 15.28 -23.46
CA ALA A 324 -6.82 14.81 -24.83
C ALA A 324 -6.25 13.38 -24.90
N HIS A 325 -5.28 13.06 -24.05
CA HIS A 325 -4.75 11.69 -23.93
C HIS A 325 -5.83 10.68 -23.52
N PHE A 326 -6.60 10.95 -22.46
CA PHE A 326 -7.61 10.00 -21.99
C PHE A 326 -8.81 9.86 -22.94
N TYR A 327 -9.19 10.90 -23.69
CA TYR A 327 -10.18 10.76 -24.75
C TYR A 327 -9.74 9.74 -25.81
N ARG A 328 -8.46 9.82 -26.25
CA ARG A 328 -7.90 8.82 -27.18
C ARG A 328 -7.88 7.42 -26.59
N CYS A 329 -7.43 7.29 -25.33
CA CYS A 329 -7.38 5.99 -24.64
C CYS A 329 -8.76 5.37 -24.42
N CYS A 330 -9.81 6.19 -24.24
CA CYS A 330 -11.19 5.74 -24.04
C CYS A 330 -11.98 5.59 -25.35
N HIS A 331 -11.32 5.75 -26.51
CA HIS A 331 -11.93 5.78 -27.84
C HIS A 331 -13.12 6.76 -27.94
N LEU A 332 -12.97 7.93 -27.32
CA LEU A 332 -13.91 9.04 -27.41
C LEU A 332 -13.47 10.00 -28.50
N GLU A 333 -14.45 10.60 -29.18
CA GLU A 333 -14.18 11.72 -30.08
C GLU A 333 -13.72 12.93 -29.27
N LEU A 334 -12.62 13.56 -29.67
CA LEU A 334 -12.17 14.77 -28.99
C LEU A 334 -13.13 15.93 -29.29
N PRO A 335 -13.68 16.62 -28.27
CA PRO A 335 -14.54 17.77 -28.49
C PRO A 335 -13.79 18.87 -29.25
N ASN A 336 -14.42 19.47 -30.27
CA ASN A 336 -13.83 20.57 -31.04
C ASN A 336 -13.31 21.72 -30.18
N ARG A 337 -13.97 22.00 -29.05
CA ARG A 337 -13.54 23.03 -28.10
C ARG A 337 -12.25 22.65 -27.36
N LEU A 338 -12.06 21.37 -27.06
CA LEU A 338 -10.82 20.86 -26.49
C LEU A 338 -9.69 20.92 -27.53
N LEU A 339 -9.96 20.51 -28.78
CA LEU A 339 -8.98 20.61 -29.87
C LEU A 339 -8.48 22.04 -30.11
N ARG A 340 -9.36 23.05 -29.97
CA ARG A 340 -9.00 24.47 -30.09
C ARG A 340 -8.24 25.03 -28.87
N ALA A 341 -8.29 24.32 -27.75
CA ALA A 341 -7.67 24.75 -26.49
C ALA A 341 -6.29 24.09 -26.25
N LEU A 342 -5.98 23.03 -27.01
CA LEU A 342 -4.64 22.45 -27.14
C LEU A 342 -3.81 23.29 -28.11
#